data_AF-A0A1Q3WYK7-F1
#
_entry.id   AF-A0A1Q3WYK7-F1
#
_cell.length_a   1.000
_cell.length_b   1.000
_cell.length_c   1.000
_cell.angle_alpha   90.00
_cell.angle_beta   90.00
_cell.angle_gamma   90.00
#
_symmetry.space_group_name_H-M   'P 1'
#
loop_
_entity.id
_entity.type
_entity.pdbx_description
1 polymer ?
#
loop_
_entity_poly.entity_id
_entity_poly.type
_entity_poly.pdbx_seq_one_letter_code
_entity_poly.pdbx_strand_id
1 'polypeptide(L)'
;MGINQRLCINEAKNKDMVQFLSGLGYEPVKVRNNDYWYLSPLREEKTPSFKVNRKLNRWYDHGMGKGGNLVDFAILYHGCTVSELLQNLSGNLSLQKPSIQQSITRPEPENQIKILGDFILSSTALLRYLQQRRIPIDIADRYCREVRYELNGKVYYGIGFKNDLGGFEIRNPYFKASSSPKGITTIDNSAGEVIVFEGFTDFLSFKATHQQDPEDRFDFVVLN
;
A
#
# COMPACT_ATOMS: atom_id res chain seq x y z
N MET A 1 -8.28 15.60 -40.44
CA MET A 1 -8.98 15.66 -39.14
C MET A 1 -8.55 14.44 -38.33
N GLY A 2 -7.55 14.59 -37.47
CA GLY A 2 -7.08 13.51 -36.60
C GLY A 2 -7.89 13.53 -35.31
N ILE A 3 -8.65 12.46 -35.05
CA ILE A 3 -9.41 12.30 -33.81
C ILE A 3 -8.39 12.11 -32.68
N ASN A 4 -8.28 13.13 -31.83
CA ASN A 4 -7.46 13.11 -30.62
C ASN A 4 -8.14 12.15 -29.63
N GLN A 5 -7.77 10.87 -29.67
CA GLN A 5 -8.28 9.87 -28.73
C GLN A 5 -7.76 10.21 -27.32
N ARG A 6 -8.65 10.79 -26.50
CA ARG A 6 -8.46 10.87 -25.05
C ARG A 6 -8.27 9.46 -24.50
N LEU A 7 -7.05 9.09 -24.14
CA LEU A 7 -6.80 7.85 -23.40
C LEU A 7 -7.50 7.95 -22.04
N CYS A 8 -8.47 7.07 -21.81
CA CYS A 8 -9.20 7.03 -20.55
C CYS A 8 -8.31 6.38 -19.47
N ILE A 9 -8.43 6.79 -18.20
CA ILE A 9 -7.62 6.24 -17.08
C ILE A 9 -7.63 4.70 -17.04
N ASN A 10 -8.74 4.09 -17.46
CA ASN A 10 -8.89 2.64 -17.54
C ASN A 10 -8.04 2.00 -18.63
N GLU A 11 -7.79 2.68 -19.75
CA GLU A 11 -6.92 2.20 -20.83
C GLU A 11 -5.44 2.28 -20.40
N ALA A 12 -5.06 3.35 -19.69
CA ALA A 12 -3.72 3.49 -19.13
C ALA A 12 -3.39 2.41 -18.09
N LYS A 13 -4.36 2.02 -17.25
CA LYS A 13 -4.17 0.94 -16.25
C LYS A 13 -3.97 -0.46 -16.85
N ASN A 14 -4.45 -0.67 -18.08
CA ASN A 14 -4.38 -1.96 -18.76
C ASN A 14 -3.17 -2.08 -19.72
N LYS A 15 -2.37 -1.02 -19.88
CA LYS A 15 -1.11 -1.11 -20.63
C LYS A 15 -0.15 -2.05 -19.92
N ASP A 16 0.46 -2.94 -20.68
CA ASP A 16 1.43 -3.90 -20.17
C ASP A 16 2.62 -3.16 -19.56
N MET A 17 2.78 -3.32 -18.26
CA MET A 17 3.81 -2.64 -17.49
C MET A 17 5.22 -3.08 -17.90
N VAL A 18 5.40 -4.34 -18.32
CA VAL A 18 6.69 -4.83 -18.81
C VAL A 18 7.05 -4.12 -20.11
N GLN A 19 6.09 -3.95 -21.03
CA GLN A 19 6.32 -3.19 -22.26
C GLN A 19 6.58 -1.71 -21.98
N PHE A 20 5.86 -1.12 -21.03
CA PHE A 20 6.09 0.26 -20.64
C PHE A 20 7.51 0.48 -20.10
N LEU A 21 7.98 -0.39 -19.19
CA LEU A 21 9.32 -0.32 -18.64
C LEU A 21 10.41 -0.53 -19.69
N SER A 22 10.22 -1.45 -20.63
CA SER A 22 11.14 -1.64 -21.76
C SER A 22 11.20 -0.39 -22.65
N GLY A 23 10.05 0.27 -22.89
CA GLY A 23 10.00 1.57 -23.59
C GLY A 23 10.73 2.71 -22.86
N LEU A 24 10.93 2.59 -21.55
CA LEU A 24 11.76 3.49 -20.74
C LEU A 24 13.23 3.06 -20.65
N GLY A 25 13.61 1.93 -21.28
CA GLY A 25 14.96 1.37 -21.28
C GLY A 25 15.28 0.47 -20.08
N TYR A 26 14.29 0.03 -19.31
CA TYR A 26 14.49 -0.93 -18.22
C TYR A 26 14.23 -2.36 -18.69
N GLU A 27 15.26 -3.18 -18.58
CA GLU A 27 15.18 -4.61 -18.90
C GLU A 27 15.18 -5.46 -17.62
N PRO A 28 14.43 -6.58 -17.59
CA PRO A 28 14.37 -7.44 -16.43
C PRO A 28 15.71 -8.15 -16.24
N VAL A 29 16.25 -8.08 -15.02
CA VAL A 29 17.45 -8.82 -14.60
C VAL A 29 17.13 -10.31 -14.45
N LYS A 30 15.89 -10.64 -14.07
CA LYS A 30 15.47 -12.03 -13.87
C LYS A 30 13.98 -12.19 -14.14
N VAL A 31 13.61 -13.22 -14.89
CA VAL A 31 12.21 -13.58 -15.14
C VAL A 31 11.93 -14.97 -14.60
N ARG A 32 10.84 -15.13 -13.84
CA ARG A 32 10.33 -16.41 -13.37
C ARG A 32 8.82 -16.45 -13.52
N ASN A 33 8.33 -17.30 -14.42
CA ASN A 33 6.91 -17.36 -14.75
C ASN A 33 6.38 -15.97 -15.15
N ASN A 34 5.44 -15.42 -14.37
CA ASN A 34 4.86 -14.10 -14.59
C ASN A 34 5.56 -12.98 -13.79
N ASP A 35 6.58 -13.29 -13.00
CA ASP A 35 7.32 -12.31 -12.19
C ASP A 35 8.61 -11.88 -12.91
N TYR A 36 8.71 -10.58 -13.18
CA TYR A 36 9.82 -9.92 -13.83
C TYR A 36 10.51 -9.03 -12.80
N TRP A 37 11.80 -9.27 -12.55
CA TRP A 37 12.59 -8.57 -11.55
C TRP A 37 13.55 -7.59 -12.21
N TYR A 38 13.60 -6.37 -11.71
CA TYR A 38 14.39 -5.25 -12.20
C TYR A 38 15.23 -4.68 -11.05
N LEU A 39 16.31 -3.99 -11.40
CA LEU A 39 16.80 -2.90 -10.56
C LEU A 39 15.73 -1.82 -10.54
N SER A 40 15.47 -1.24 -9.37
CA SER A 40 14.41 -0.28 -9.17
C SER A 40 14.55 0.90 -10.12
N PRO A 41 13.53 1.18 -10.96
CA PRO A 41 13.50 2.40 -11.75
C PRO A 41 13.32 3.67 -10.91
N LEU A 42 12.97 3.52 -9.62
CA LEU A 42 12.57 4.61 -8.73
C LEU A 42 13.70 5.09 -7.81
N ARG A 43 14.82 4.35 -7.73
CA ARG A 43 15.98 4.66 -6.89
C ARG A 43 17.21 3.92 -7.37
N GLU A 44 18.39 4.40 -6.99
CA GLU A 44 19.62 3.67 -7.26
C GLU A 44 19.71 2.42 -6.38
N GLU A 45 20.04 1.29 -7.01
CA GLU A 45 20.34 0.05 -6.31
C GLU A 45 21.26 -0.87 -7.10
N LYS A 46 21.86 -1.84 -6.40
CA LYS A 46 22.75 -2.85 -7.00
C LYS A 46 22.16 -4.25 -7.06
N THR A 47 21.14 -4.53 -6.24
CA THR A 47 20.47 -5.84 -6.19
C THR A 47 19.02 -5.66 -6.64
N PRO A 48 18.50 -6.48 -7.57
CA PRO A 48 17.13 -6.35 -8.06
C PRO A 48 16.11 -6.54 -6.93
N SER A 49 15.25 -5.54 -6.74
CA SER A 49 14.20 -5.58 -5.72
C SER A 49 12.82 -5.18 -6.27
N PHE A 50 12.76 -4.67 -7.51
CA PHE A 50 11.53 -4.23 -8.15
C PHE A 50 10.93 -5.38 -8.95
N LYS A 51 9.76 -5.86 -8.53
CA LYS A 51 9.07 -6.99 -9.13
C LYS A 51 7.81 -6.54 -9.85
N VAL A 52 7.66 -6.92 -11.11
CA VAL A 52 6.42 -6.79 -11.89
C VAL A 52 5.80 -8.16 -12.08
N ASN A 53 4.58 -8.36 -11.60
CA ASN A 53 3.78 -9.50 -11.98
C ASN A 53 2.98 -9.14 -13.24
N ARG A 54 3.38 -9.68 -14.40
CA ARG A 54 2.80 -9.34 -15.70
C ARG A 54 1.34 -9.80 -15.84
N LYS A 55 0.98 -10.94 -15.24
CA LYS A 55 -0.40 -11.46 -15.25
C LYS A 55 -1.36 -10.55 -14.47
N LEU A 56 -0.93 -10.02 -13.33
CA LEU A 56 -1.71 -9.08 -12.53
C LEU A 56 -1.57 -7.63 -13.02
N ASN A 57 -0.57 -7.37 -13.86
CA ASN A 57 -0.13 -6.05 -14.30
C ASN A 57 0.13 -5.09 -13.11
N ARG A 58 0.86 -5.59 -12.11
CA ARG A 58 1.19 -4.87 -10.87
C ARG A 58 2.68 -4.93 -10.58
N TRP A 59 3.20 -3.86 -10.00
CA TRP A 59 4.57 -3.79 -9.51
C TRP A 59 4.63 -3.73 -7.98
N TYR A 60 5.77 -4.14 -7.43
CA TYR A 60 6.13 -3.98 -6.04
C TYR A 60 7.66 -3.79 -5.92
N ASP A 61 8.12 -2.72 -5.29
CA ASP A 61 9.51 -2.49 -4.92
C ASP A 61 9.74 -2.95 -3.47
N HIS A 62 10.49 -4.03 -3.31
CA HIS A 62 10.77 -4.62 -2.01
C HIS A 62 11.67 -3.74 -1.11
N GLY A 63 12.52 -2.88 -1.68
CA GLY A 63 13.34 -1.98 -0.88
C GLY A 63 12.60 -0.72 -0.43
N MET A 64 11.56 -0.30 -1.16
CA MET A 64 10.69 0.82 -0.73
C MET A 64 9.42 0.36 0.02
N GLY A 65 9.07 -0.93 -0.07
CA GLY A 65 7.81 -1.46 0.44
C GLY A 65 6.56 -0.94 -0.30
N LYS A 66 6.71 -0.37 -1.50
CA LYS A 66 5.63 0.26 -2.29
C LYS A 66 5.25 -0.60 -3.50
N GLY A 67 4.02 -0.48 -3.97
CA GLY A 67 3.57 -1.14 -5.20
C GLY A 67 2.27 -0.56 -5.74
N GLY A 68 1.87 -0.99 -6.93
CA GLY A 68 0.69 -0.42 -7.58
C GLY A 68 0.47 -0.92 -9.01
N ASN A 69 -0.41 -0.24 -9.74
CA ASN A 69 -0.52 -0.36 -11.20
C ASN A 69 0.42 0.61 -11.91
N LEU A 70 0.34 0.65 -13.24
CA LEU A 70 1.14 1.52 -14.09
C LEU A 70 1.01 3.01 -13.76
N VAL A 71 -0.18 3.49 -13.42
CA VAL A 71 -0.40 4.90 -13.05
C VAL A 71 0.34 5.24 -11.76
N ASP A 72 0.28 4.35 -10.76
CA ASP A 72 0.98 4.54 -9.49
C ASP A 72 2.50 4.58 -9.70
N PHE A 73 3.03 3.74 -10.60
CA PHE A 73 4.43 3.80 -10.99
C PHE A 73 4.77 5.13 -11.68
N ALA A 74 3.98 5.53 -12.67
CA ALA A 74 4.29 6.71 -13.48
C ALA A 74 4.28 8.00 -12.65
N ILE A 75 3.39 8.10 -11.65
CA ILE A 75 3.39 9.19 -10.66
C ILE A 75 4.72 9.25 -9.91
N LEU A 76 5.18 8.11 -9.39
CA LEU A 76 6.43 8.04 -8.63
C LEU A 76 7.64 8.29 -9.53
N TYR A 77 7.63 7.72 -10.74
CA TYR A 77 8.72 7.79 -11.69
C TYR A 77 8.92 9.20 -12.25
N HIS A 78 7.84 9.92 -12.52
CA HIS A 78 7.89 11.29 -13.05
C HIS A 78 7.81 12.38 -11.98
N GLY A 79 7.53 12.02 -10.73
CA GLY A 79 7.30 12.99 -9.64
C GLY A 79 6.10 13.92 -9.90
N CYS A 80 5.11 13.45 -10.68
CA CYS A 80 3.98 14.28 -11.14
C CYS A 80 2.64 13.77 -10.61
N THR A 81 1.64 14.64 -10.58
CA THR A 81 0.26 14.30 -10.21
C THR A 81 -0.45 13.51 -11.31
N VAL A 82 -1.55 12.84 -10.96
CA VAL A 82 -2.41 12.14 -11.95
C VAL A 82 -2.89 13.09 -13.05
N SER A 83 -3.19 14.34 -12.71
CA SER A 83 -3.67 15.36 -13.67
C SER A 83 -2.58 15.71 -14.69
N GLU A 84 -1.35 15.92 -14.22
CA GLU A 84 -0.19 16.19 -15.07
C GLU A 84 0.18 14.98 -15.93
N LEU A 85 0.09 13.76 -15.37
CA LEU A 85 0.29 12.53 -16.13
C LEU A 85 -0.74 12.38 -17.26
N LEU A 86 -2.02 12.68 -16.99
CA LEU A 86 -3.10 12.60 -17.97
C LEU A 86 -3.01 13.67 -19.06
N GLN A 87 -2.54 14.87 -18.73
CA GLN A 87 -2.23 15.91 -19.73
C GLN A 87 -1.04 15.49 -20.61
N ASN A 88 0.00 14.91 -20.02
CA ASN A 88 1.19 14.44 -20.75
C ASN A 88 0.94 13.17 -21.58
N LEU A 89 -0.02 12.33 -21.21
CA LEU A 89 -0.46 11.17 -22.00
C LEU A 89 -1.27 11.56 -23.25
N SER A 90 -1.77 12.79 -23.32
CA SER A 90 -2.54 13.33 -24.46
C SER A 90 -1.70 14.08 -25.50
N GLY A 91 -0.41 14.28 -25.23
CA GLY A 91 0.56 14.87 -26.16
C GLY A 91 1.63 13.87 -26.58
N ASN A 92 2.13 14.00 -27.81
CA ASN A 92 3.20 13.15 -28.33
C ASN A 92 4.40 13.10 -27.36
N LEU A 93 4.77 11.88 -27.00
CA LEU A 93 5.85 11.56 -26.07
C LEU A 93 7.18 12.18 -26.54
N SER A 94 7.60 13.24 -25.86
CA SER A 94 9.00 13.63 -25.77
C SER A 94 9.30 13.87 -24.30
N LEU A 95 9.53 12.79 -23.56
CA LEU A 95 9.90 12.85 -22.14
C LEU A 95 11.36 12.46 -22.02
N GLN A 96 12.22 13.48 -22.14
CA GLN A 96 13.59 13.39 -21.67
C GLN A 96 13.56 13.12 -20.17
N LYS A 97 14.42 12.19 -19.74
CA LYS A 97 14.68 11.89 -18.32
C LYS A 97 14.95 13.22 -17.59
N PRO A 98 14.16 13.64 -16.60
CA PRO A 98 14.62 14.71 -15.72
C PRO A 98 15.90 14.19 -15.08
N SER A 99 16.98 14.97 -15.20
CA SER A 99 18.20 14.72 -14.47
C SER A 99 17.84 14.50 -13.02
N ILE A 100 18.13 13.31 -12.49
CA ILE A 100 18.08 13.03 -11.06
C ILE A 100 19.25 13.82 -10.45
N GLN A 101 19.09 15.14 -10.38
CA GLN A 101 19.82 15.93 -9.41
C GLN A 101 19.18 15.53 -8.09
N GLN A 102 19.87 14.63 -7.40
CA GLN A 102 19.71 14.42 -5.98
C GLN A 102 19.87 15.80 -5.32
N SER A 103 18.77 16.51 -5.12
CA SER A 103 18.69 17.31 -3.91
C SER A 103 18.78 16.26 -2.81
N ILE A 104 19.90 16.27 -2.10
CA ILE A 104 19.95 15.79 -0.72
C ILE A 104 18.96 16.69 0.01
N THR A 105 17.67 16.37 -0.12
CA THR A 105 16.64 17.01 0.65
C THR A 105 16.92 16.51 2.05
N ARG A 106 17.33 17.44 2.92
CA ARG A 106 17.26 17.32 4.38
C ARG A 106 16.04 16.49 4.75
N PRO A 107 16.07 15.67 5.82
CA PRO A 107 14.93 14.83 6.19
C PRO A 107 13.69 15.73 6.27
N GLU A 108 12.89 15.70 5.21
CA GLU A 108 11.56 16.27 5.21
C GLU A 108 10.86 15.56 6.36
N PRO A 109 10.16 16.30 7.25
CA PRO A 109 9.50 15.69 8.39
C PRO A 109 8.67 14.52 7.84
N GLU A 110 8.89 13.32 8.40
CA GLU A 110 8.20 12.09 7.98
C GLU A 110 6.75 12.43 7.63
N ASN A 111 6.33 12.21 6.37
CA ASN A 111 5.00 12.58 5.87
C ASN A 111 3.92 12.18 6.89
N GLN A 112 3.51 13.15 7.72
CA GLN A 112 2.84 12.84 8.98
C GLN A 112 1.39 12.50 8.66
N ILE A 113 0.99 11.26 8.93
CA ILE A 113 -0.40 10.86 8.81
C ILE A 113 -1.20 11.59 9.87
N LYS A 114 -2.13 12.43 9.43
CA LYS A 114 -3.07 13.12 10.32
C LYS A 114 -4.39 12.38 10.33
N ILE A 115 -4.76 11.81 11.47
CA ILE A 115 -6.06 11.18 11.65
C ILE A 115 -7.15 12.25 11.63
N LEU A 116 -8.14 12.08 10.76
CA LEU A 116 -9.31 12.96 10.64
C LEU A 116 -10.51 12.42 11.41
N GLY A 117 -10.55 11.10 11.62
CA GLY A 117 -11.56 10.43 12.43
C GLY A 117 -11.56 8.93 12.19
N ASP A 118 -12.17 8.19 13.14
CA ASP A 118 -12.37 6.75 13.05
C ASP A 118 -13.86 6.41 13.18
N PHE A 119 -14.32 5.50 12.32
CA PHE A 119 -15.73 5.17 12.16
C PHE A 119 -15.92 3.65 12.22
N ILE A 120 -17.18 3.23 12.36
CA ILE A 120 -17.55 1.82 12.18
C ILE A 120 -17.18 1.39 10.76
N LEU A 121 -16.66 0.16 10.62
CA LEU A 121 -16.30 -0.40 9.32
C LEU A 121 -17.55 -0.51 8.43
N SER A 122 -17.62 0.33 7.40
CA SER A 122 -18.82 0.41 6.54
C SER A 122 -18.49 0.55 5.05
N SER A 123 -17.28 0.99 4.70
CA SER A 123 -16.87 1.07 3.30
C SER A 123 -16.88 -0.30 2.63
N THR A 124 -17.69 -0.44 1.59
CA THR A 124 -17.79 -1.66 0.77
C THR A 124 -16.43 -2.15 0.28
N ALA A 125 -15.50 -1.24 -0.01
CA ALA A 125 -14.16 -1.59 -0.47
C ALA A 125 -13.32 -2.27 0.63
N LEU A 126 -13.41 -1.79 1.87
CA LEU A 126 -12.71 -2.38 3.02
C LEU A 126 -13.36 -3.68 3.46
N LEU A 127 -14.69 -3.74 3.47
CA LEU A 127 -15.44 -4.96 3.77
C LEU A 127 -15.10 -6.07 2.77
N ARG A 128 -15.08 -5.75 1.46
CA ARG A 128 -14.66 -6.71 0.42
C ARG A 128 -13.22 -7.16 0.60
N TYR A 129 -12.34 -6.27 1.04
CA TYR A 129 -10.95 -6.62 1.33
C TYR A 129 -10.83 -7.60 2.50
N LEU A 130 -11.53 -7.36 3.61
CA LEU A 130 -11.60 -8.28 4.75
C LEU A 130 -12.11 -9.66 4.33
N GLN A 131 -13.18 -9.71 3.53
CA GLN A 131 -13.70 -10.95 2.97
C GLN A 131 -12.67 -11.69 2.10
N GLN A 132 -11.93 -10.99 1.24
CA GLN A 132 -10.85 -11.57 0.44
C GLN A 132 -9.71 -12.13 1.30
N ARG A 133 -9.47 -11.52 2.47
CA ARG A 133 -8.51 -11.98 3.48
C ARG A 133 -9.07 -13.06 4.39
N ARG A 134 -10.33 -13.48 4.19
CA ARG A 134 -11.08 -14.46 5.02
C ARG A 134 -11.17 -14.03 6.48
N ILE A 135 -11.24 -12.74 6.74
CA ILE A 135 -11.46 -12.18 8.07
C ILE A 135 -12.97 -11.88 8.22
N PRO A 136 -13.67 -12.52 9.18
CA PRO A 136 -15.07 -12.22 9.47
C PRO A 136 -15.25 -10.74 9.87
N ILE A 137 -16.33 -10.12 9.39
CA ILE A 137 -16.56 -8.68 9.59
C ILE A 137 -16.81 -8.39 11.08
N ASP A 138 -17.52 -9.27 11.79
CA ASP A 138 -17.79 -9.18 13.23
C ASP A 138 -16.50 -9.29 14.07
N ILE A 139 -15.52 -10.07 13.62
CA ILE A 139 -14.19 -10.11 14.25
C ILE A 139 -13.46 -8.79 13.98
N ALA A 140 -13.43 -8.33 12.73
CA ALA A 140 -12.76 -7.08 12.38
C ALA A 140 -13.35 -5.87 13.11
N ASP A 141 -14.67 -5.76 13.20
CA ASP A 141 -15.36 -4.60 13.81
C ASP A 141 -15.16 -4.50 15.33
N ARG A 142 -14.81 -5.60 15.99
CA ARG A 142 -14.41 -5.61 17.42
C ARG A 142 -13.07 -4.93 17.68
N TYR A 143 -12.15 -5.00 16.73
CA TYR A 143 -10.76 -4.61 16.94
C TYR A 143 -10.28 -3.47 16.03
N CYS A 144 -10.99 -3.24 14.94
CA CYS A 144 -10.61 -2.28 13.91
C CYS A 144 -11.69 -1.24 13.67
N ARG A 145 -11.26 -0.13 13.07
CA ARG A 145 -12.11 1.00 12.70
C ARG A 145 -11.84 1.39 11.25
N GLU A 146 -12.81 1.98 10.58
CA GLU A 146 -12.53 2.71 9.35
C GLU A 146 -11.91 4.05 9.70
N VAL A 147 -10.61 4.20 9.47
CA VAL A 147 -9.87 5.42 9.76
C VAL A 147 -9.78 6.28 8.51
N ARG A 148 -10.25 7.52 8.60
CA ARG A 148 -9.99 8.56 7.59
C ARG A 148 -8.78 9.37 8.02
N TYR A 149 -7.86 9.59 7.08
CA TYR A 149 -6.61 10.28 7.37
C TYR A 149 -6.16 11.14 6.20
N GLU A 150 -5.42 12.19 6.51
CA GLU A 150 -4.74 13.02 5.53
C GLU A 150 -3.28 12.61 5.43
N LEU A 151 -2.79 12.50 4.19
CA LEU A 151 -1.40 12.29 3.86
C LEU A 151 -1.06 13.15 2.64
N ASN A 152 -0.09 14.04 2.76
CA ASN A 152 0.35 14.96 1.69
C ASN A 152 -0.82 15.77 1.08
N GLY A 153 -1.69 16.32 1.94
CA GLY A 153 -2.83 17.16 1.54
C GLY A 153 -3.97 16.40 0.85
N LYS A 154 -3.92 15.06 0.83
CA LYS A 154 -4.99 14.21 0.29
C LYS A 154 -5.61 13.36 1.38
N VAL A 155 -6.93 13.18 1.27
CA VAL A 155 -7.70 12.38 2.23
C VAL A 155 -7.83 10.95 1.72
N TYR A 156 -7.57 10.01 2.61
CA TYR A 156 -7.63 8.57 2.40
C TYR A 156 -8.47 7.92 3.50
N TYR A 157 -8.75 6.63 3.31
CA TYR A 157 -9.35 5.79 4.34
C TYR A 157 -8.76 4.37 4.31
N GLY A 158 -8.81 3.70 5.45
CA GLY A 158 -8.30 2.34 5.62
C GLY A 158 -8.85 1.68 6.88
N ILE A 159 -8.55 0.39 7.03
CA ILE A 159 -8.81 -0.37 8.25
C ILE A 159 -7.72 -0.01 9.24
N GLY A 160 -8.07 0.74 10.27
CA GLY A 160 -7.19 1.11 11.36
C GLY A 160 -7.29 0.13 12.53
N PHE A 161 -6.13 -0.27 13.06
CA PHE A 161 -5.99 -1.00 14.31
C PHE A 161 -5.23 -0.11 15.29
N LYS A 162 -5.87 0.22 16.41
CA LYS A 162 -5.37 1.23 17.34
C LYS A 162 -4.30 0.63 18.25
N ASN A 163 -3.23 1.38 18.50
CA ASN A 163 -2.19 1.01 19.45
C ASN A 163 -2.44 1.63 20.84
N ASP A 164 -1.67 1.18 21.83
CA ASP A 164 -1.85 1.58 23.23
C ASP A 164 -1.59 3.07 23.48
N LEU A 165 -0.82 3.71 22.58
CA LEU A 165 -0.50 5.13 22.61
C LEU A 165 -1.50 5.99 21.83
N GLY A 166 -2.53 5.38 21.23
CA GLY A 166 -3.59 6.05 20.51
C GLY A 166 -3.32 6.33 19.02
N GLY A 167 -2.16 5.90 18.50
CA GLY A 167 -1.91 5.85 17.05
C GLY A 167 -2.60 4.65 16.39
N PHE A 168 -2.48 4.54 15.07
CA PHE A 168 -3.12 3.49 14.28
C PHE A 168 -2.13 2.85 13.32
N GLU A 169 -2.14 1.52 13.26
CA GLU A 169 -1.74 0.81 12.06
C GLU A 169 -2.90 0.79 11.08
N ILE A 170 -2.64 1.20 9.84
CA ILE A 170 -3.67 1.42 8.83
C ILE A 170 -3.37 0.53 7.62
N ARG A 171 -4.36 -0.28 7.25
CA ARG A 171 -4.31 -1.16 6.09
C ARG A 171 -5.39 -0.81 5.10
N ASN A 172 -5.01 -0.71 3.83
CA ASN A 172 -5.96 -0.85 2.73
C ASN A 172 -5.39 -1.84 1.69
N PRO A 173 -6.15 -2.23 0.66
CA PRO A 173 -5.69 -3.22 -0.33
C PRO A 173 -4.40 -2.85 -1.06
N TYR A 174 -4.02 -1.56 -1.05
CA TYR A 174 -2.98 -0.99 -1.88
C TYR A 174 -1.80 -0.45 -1.06
N PHE A 175 -1.95 -0.27 0.25
CA PHE A 175 -1.00 0.46 1.09
C PHE A 175 -1.03 -0.03 2.55
N LYS A 176 0.13 0.07 3.21
CA LYS A 176 0.28 -0.01 4.68
C LYS A 176 0.73 1.35 5.16
N ALA A 177 0.14 1.84 6.23
CA ALA A 177 0.48 3.11 6.86
C ALA A 177 0.45 2.96 8.37
N SER A 178 1.14 3.87 9.07
CA SER A 178 1.11 3.95 10.52
C SER A 178 1.02 5.41 10.92
N SER A 179 0.10 5.76 11.81
CA SER A 179 0.00 7.11 12.37
C SER A 179 0.74 7.19 13.69
N SER A 180 1.39 8.33 13.94
CA SER A 180 2.00 8.61 15.23
C SER A 180 0.94 8.80 16.33
N PRO A 181 1.24 8.45 17.58
CA PRO A 181 2.47 7.78 18.04
C PRO A 181 2.52 6.30 17.60
N LYS A 182 3.70 5.82 17.23
CA LYS A 182 3.91 4.38 16.97
C LYS A 182 4.05 3.64 18.30
N GLY A 183 3.46 2.45 18.36
CA GLY A 183 3.51 1.60 19.55
C GLY A 183 2.87 0.25 19.28
N ILE A 184 3.06 -0.66 20.23
CA ILE A 184 2.41 -1.95 20.24
C ILE A 184 0.93 -1.82 20.65
N THR A 185 0.16 -2.87 20.39
CA THR A 185 -1.16 -3.03 20.98
C THR A 185 -1.13 -4.18 21.97
N THR A 186 -1.68 -3.97 23.16
CA THR A 186 -1.86 -5.00 24.18
C THR A 186 -3.35 -5.27 24.43
N ILE A 187 -3.70 -6.53 24.62
CA ILE A 187 -5.03 -6.96 25.07
C ILE A 187 -4.79 -7.83 26.30
N ASP A 188 -5.05 -7.24 27.46
CA ASP A 188 -4.92 -7.88 28.77
C ASP A 188 -6.26 -8.51 29.15
N ASN A 189 -6.29 -9.84 29.12
CA ASN A 189 -7.40 -10.67 29.60
C ASN A 189 -7.08 -11.29 30.97
N SER A 190 -5.99 -10.87 31.61
CA SER A 190 -5.45 -11.43 32.86
C SER A 190 -5.14 -12.92 32.76
N ALA A 191 -4.69 -13.37 31.58
CA ALA A 191 -4.33 -14.75 31.33
C ALA A 191 -2.90 -15.07 31.83
N GLY A 192 -2.61 -16.36 32.02
CA GLY A 192 -1.26 -16.81 32.40
C GLY A 192 -0.28 -16.91 31.22
N GLU A 193 -0.77 -16.79 29.99
CA GLU A 193 0.00 -16.97 28.75
C GLU A 193 -0.30 -15.84 27.77
N VAL A 194 0.73 -15.43 27.00
CA VAL A 194 0.65 -14.35 26.02
C VAL A 194 1.00 -14.84 24.61
N ILE A 195 0.21 -14.44 23.62
CA ILE A 195 0.49 -14.69 22.20
C ILE A 195 0.90 -13.38 21.52
N VAL A 196 2.03 -13.42 20.82
CA VAL A 196 2.62 -12.26 20.16
C VAL A 196 2.46 -12.38 18.64
N PHE A 197 2.02 -11.30 17.98
CA PHE A 197 1.85 -11.22 16.53
C PHE A 197 2.70 -10.10 15.92
N GLU A 198 3.25 -10.33 14.72
CA GLU A 198 3.99 -9.30 13.98
C GLU A 198 3.07 -8.11 13.63
N GLY A 199 1.85 -8.38 13.18
CA GLY A 199 0.89 -7.31 12.88
C GLY A 199 -0.55 -7.73 13.05
N PHE A 200 -1.44 -6.74 13.08
CA PHE A 200 -2.84 -6.96 13.44
C PHE A 200 -3.60 -7.90 12.50
N THR A 201 -3.17 -8.05 11.24
CA THR A 201 -3.82 -8.98 10.31
C THR A 201 -3.62 -10.44 10.72
N ASP A 202 -2.47 -10.78 11.29
CA ASP A 202 -2.19 -12.14 11.78
C ASP A 202 -2.98 -12.41 13.06
N PHE A 203 -3.07 -11.40 13.94
CA PHE A 203 -3.96 -11.42 15.11
C PHE A 203 -5.43 -11.65 14.73
N LEU A 204 -5.97 -10.90 13.75
CA LEU A 204 -7.34 -11.10 13.29
C LEU A 204 -7.55 -12.49 12.68
N SER A 205 -6.55 -13.02 11.97
CA SER A 205 -6.61 -14.37 11.41
C SER A 205 -6.63 -15.45 12.49
N PHE A 206 -5.87 -15.24 13.57
CA PHE A 206 -5.89 -16.09 14.76
C PHE A 206 -7.27 -16.07 15.42
N LYS A 207 -7.83 -14.87 15.70
CA LYS A 207 -9.18 -14.72 16.27
C LYS A 207 -10.26 -15.36 15.40
N ALA A 208 -10.14 -15.25 14.07
CA ALA A 208 -11.07 -15.87 13.14
C ALA A 208 -11.02 -17.41 13.16
N THR A 209 -9.86 -18.01 13.44
CA THR A 209 -9.67 -19.47 13.47
C THR A 209 -10.03 -20.08 14.83
N HIS A 210 -9.87 -19.32 15.91
CA HIS A 210 -10.04 -19.77 17.30
C HIS A 210 -11.32 -19.20 17.94
N GLN A 211 -12.41 -19.06 17.18
CA GLN A 211 -13.66 -18.48 17.69
C GLN A 211 -14.35 -19.34 18.77
N GLN A 212 -13.99 -20.62 18.87
CA GLN A 212 -14.54 -21.55 19.87
C GLN A 212 -13.73 -21.57 21.17
N ASP A 213 -12.54 -20.98 21.18
CA ASP A 213 -11.76 -20.84 22.41
C ASP A 213 -12.37 -19.74 23.28
N PRO A 214 -12.30 -19.86 24.62
CA PRO A 214 -12.63 -18.77 25.53
C PRO A 214 -11.86 -17.49 25.16
N GLU A 215 -12.53 -16.34 25.17
CA GLU A 215 -11.91 -15.08 24.75
C GLU A 215 -10.74 -14.66 25.65
N ASP A 216 -10.80 -15.06 26.92
CA ASP A 216 -9.87 -14.78 28.01
C ASP A 216 -8.77 -15.83 28.19
N ARG A 217 -8.69 -16.81 27.27
CA ARG A 217 -7.70 -17.89 27.35
C ARG A 217 -6.25 -17.38 27.29
N PHE A 218 -6.00 -16.29 26.57
CA PHE A 218 -4.67 -15.74 26.34
C PHE A 218 -4.71 -14.21 26.38
N ASP A 219 -3.60 -13.62 26.80
CA ASP A 219 -3.31 -12.21 26.52
C ASP A 219 -2.70 -12.08 25.12
N PHE A 220 -2.81 -10.89 24.54
CA PHE A 220 -2.30 -10.65 23.19
C PHE A 220 -1.40 -9.42 23.11
N VAL A 221 -0.31 -9.55 22.36
CA VAL A 221 0.55 -8.43 21.98
C VAL A 221 0.66 -8.39 20.46
N VAL A 222 0.45 -7.22 19.87
CA VAL A 222 0.61 -6.99 18.43
C VAL A 222 1.69 -5.94 18.22
N LEU A 223 2.77 -6.32 17.52
CA LEU A 223 3.99 -5.50 17.40
C LEU A 223 3.84 -4.34 16.43
N ASN A 224 3.05 -4.54 15.36
CA ASN A 224 2.59 -3.53 14.40
C ASN A 224 3.69 -2.90 13.52
#